data_AF-A0AA90STT8-F1
#
_entry.id   AF-A0AA90STT8-F1
#
_cell.length_a   1.000
_cell.length_b   1.000
_cell.length_c   1.000
_cell.angle_alpha   90.00
_cell.angle_beta   90.00
_cell.angle_gamma   90.00
#
_symmetry.space_group_name_H-M   'P 1'
#
loop_
_entity.id
_entity.type
_entity.pdbx_description
1 polymer ?
#
loop_
_entity_poly.entity_id
_entity_poly.type
_entity_poly.pdbx_seq_one_letter_code
_entity_poly.pdbx_strand_id
1 'polypeptide(L)'
;MTITYQQLAYEQRRQISALKKSGCSQREIAEIIGTSQSTVSRELARNTGERGYRYRQAQGRADRRRTESARASRNDAKNDGGDCIKAACRVEPRADFRLATE
;
A
#
# COMPACT_ATOMS: atom_id res chain seq x y z
N MET A 1 9.20 19.68 -8.67
CA MET A 1 8.28 18.61 -9.12
C MET A 1 7.31 18.32 -7.98
N THR A 2 6.06 18.78 -8.09
CA THR A 2 5.01 18.44 -7.10
C THR A 2 4.70 16.95 -7.22
N ILE A 3 4.85 16.18 -6.13
CA ILE A 3 4.48 14.76 -6.13
C ILE A 3 2.95 14.69 -6.06
N THR A 4 2.30 14.71 -7.21
CA THR A 4 0.88 14.39 -7.32
C THR A 4 0.69 12.93 -6.98
N TYR A 5 -0.32 12.62 -6.16
CA TYR A 5 -0.60 11.26 -5.75
C TYR A 5 -1.06 10.42 -6.94
N GLN A 6 -0.15 9.61 -7.50
CA GLN A 6 -0.43 8.73 -8.63
C GLN A 6 -0.64 7.29 -8.14
N GLN A 7 -1.76 6.69 -8.53
CA GLN A 7 -2.02 5.27 -8.33
C GLN A 7 -1.20 4.43 -9.30
N LEU A 8 -0.68 3.29 -8.81
CA LEU A 8 -0.01 2.32 -9.66
C LEU A 8 -1.00 1.71 -10.66
N ALA A 9 -0.70 1.86 -11.95
CA ALA A 9 -1.44 1.24 -13.02
C ALA A 9 -1.22 -0.28 -13.07
N TYR A 10 -2.12 -1.00 -13.74
CA TYR A 10 -2.03 -2.45 -13.90
C TYR A 10 -0.71 -2.88 -14.57
N GLU A 11 -0.28 -2.18 -15.62
CA GLU A 11 0.98 -2.47 -16.30
C GLU A 11 2.20 -2.28 -15.39
N GLN A 12 2.19 -1.25 -14.54
CA GLN A 12 3.26 -1.04 -13.55
C GLN A 12 3.30 -2.20 -12.54
N ARG A 13 2.16 -2.71 -12.08
CA ARG A 13 2.11 -3.90 -11.22
C ARG A 13 2.65 -5.14 -11.92
N ARG A 14 2.40 -5.29 -13.22
CA ARG A 14 2.93 -6.39 -14.06
C ARG A 14 4.46 -6.27 -14.18
N GLN A 15 5.00 -5.09 -14.43
CA GLN A 15 6.44 -4.82 -14.47
C GLN A 15 7.12 -5.12 -13.13
N ILE A 16 6.55 -4.67 -12.01
CA ILE A 16 7.05 -5.00 -10.65
C ILE A 16 7.14 -6.52 -10.47
N SER A 17 6.13 -7.27 -10.93
CA SER A 17 6.12 -8.73 -10.82
C SER A 17 7.21 -9.40 -11.64
N ALA A 18 7.50 -8.89 -12.85
CA ALA A 18 8.55 -9.42 -13.70
C ALA A 18 9.94 -9.12 -13.10
N LEU A 19 10.20 -7.85 -12.76
CA LEU A 19 11.48 -7.42 -12.21
C LEU A 19 11.80 -8.05 -10.85
N LYS A 20 10.79 -8.22 -9.99
CA LYS A 20 10.96 -8.92 -8.72
C LYS A 20 11.31 -10.39 -8.92
N LYS A 21 10.78 -11.04 -9.97
CA LYS A 21 11.14 -12.42 -10.32
C LYS A 21 12.56 -12.53 -10.86
N SER A 22 13.06 -11.48 -11.51
CA SER A 22 14.45 -11.35 -11.96
C SER A 22 15.43 -11.01 -10.83
N GLY A 23 14.96 -10.81 -9.59
CA GLY A 23 15.83 -10.52 -8.43
C GLY A 23 16.24 -9.06 -8.28
N CYS A 24 15.65 -8.13 -9.04
CA CYS A 24 15.95 -6.70 -8.92
C CYS A 24 15.58 -6.15 -7.53
N SER A 25 16.38 -5.22 -7.04
CA SER A 25 16.09 -4.48 -5.80
C SER A 25 14.90 -3.52 -5.99
N GLN A 26 14.26 -3.14 -4.88
CA GLN A 26 13.12 -2.22 -4.93
C GLN A 26 13.49 -0.84 -5.49
N ARG A 27 14.76 -0.42 -5.35
CA ARG A 27 15.27 0.84 -5.87
C ARG A 27 15.37 0.79 -7.40
N GLU A 28 15.97 -0.26 -7.94
CA GLU A 28 16.07 -0.48 -9.39
C GLU A 28 14.68 -0.60 -10.03
N ILE A 29 13.77 -1.33 -9.38
CA ILE A 29 12.38 -1.43 -9.85
C ILE A 29 11.71 -0.04 -9.92
N ALA A 30 11.96 0.81 -8.93
CA ALA A 30 11.40 2.14 -8.88
C ALA A 30 11.95 3.03 -9.99
N GLU A 31 13.26 2.97 -10.25
CA GLU A 31 13.93 3.69 -11.32
C GLU A 31 13.42 3.27 -12.71
N ILE A 32 13.28 1.97 -12.96
CA ILE A 32 12.80 1.43 -14.25
C ILE A 32 11.35 1.86 -14.54
N ILE A 33 10.49 1.88 -13.54
CA ILE A 33 9.05 2.18 -13.69
C ILE A 33 8.78 3.69 -13.61
N GLY A 34 9.77 4.49 -13.18
CA GLY A 34 9.62 5.93 -12.97
C GLY A 34 8.77 6.26 -11.74
N THR A 35 8.93 5.50 -10.65
CA THR A 35 8.21 5.72 -9.38
C THR A 35 9.18 5.88 -8.23
N SER A 36 8.67 6.20 -7.02
CA SER A 36 9.51 6.21 -5.82
C SER A 36 9.68 4.80 -5.25
N GLN A 37 10.84 4.53 -4.64
CA GLN A 37 11.08 3.28 -3.91
C GLN A 37 10.03 3.06 -2.81
N SER A 38 9.56 4.13 -2.16
CA SER A 38 8.50 4.06 -1.15
C SER A 38 7.16 3.55 -1.72
N THR A 39 6.89 3.83 -3.00
CA THR A 39 5.69 3.37 -3.70
C THR A 39 5.77 1.87 -3.93
N VAL A 40 6.91 1.39 -4.42
CA VAL A 40 7.18 -0.05 -4.64
C VAL A 40 7.12 -0.82 -3.32
N SER A 41 7.76 -0.31 -2.27
CA SER A 41 7.73 -0.93 -0.94
C SER A 41 6.31 -1.07 -0.39
N ARG A 42 5.52 0.02 -0.40
CA ARG A 42 4.12 0.01 0.06
C ARG A 42 3.24 -0.92 -0.76
N GLU A 43 3.45 -0.97 -2.08
CA GLU A 43 2.75 -1.87 -2.98
C GLU A 43 3.02 -3.34 -2.62
N LEU A 44 4.30 -3.70 -2.48
CA LEU A 44 4.70 -5.05 -2.10
C LEU A 44 4.17 -5.43 -0.72
N ALA A 45 4.29 -4.56 0.27
CA ALA A 45 3.83 -4.84 1.64
C ALA A 45 2.32 -5.11 1.70
N ARG A 46 1.51 -4.35 0.97
CA ARG A 46 0.05 -4.47 1.00
C ARG A 46 -0.48 -5.64 0.16
N ASN A 47 0.21 -5.99 -0.92
CA ASN A 47 -0.32 -6.88 -1.94
C ASN A 47 0.48 -8.17 -2.14
N THR A 48 1.54 -8.40 -1.37
CA THR A 48 2.19 -9.73 -1.31
C THR A 48 1.28 -10.70 -0.55
N GLY A 49 1.15 -11.92 -1.07
CA GLY A 49 0.50 -13.03 -0.37
C GLY A 49 1.53 -14.03 0.14
N GLU A 50 1.06 -15.12 0.76
CA GLU A 50 1.93 -16.17 1.31
C GLU A 50 2.85 -16.82 0.27
N ARG A 51 2.40 -16.88 -1.00
CA ARG A 51 3.16 -17.44 -2.12
C ARG A 51 3.92 -16.39 -2.93
N GLY A 52 4.20 -15.24 -2.34
CA GLY A 52 4.88 -14.12 -2.97
C GLY A 52 3.94 -13.14 -3.70
N TYR A 53 4.54 -12.27 -4.51
CA TYR A 53 3.83 -11.17 -5.16
C TYR A 53 3.25 -11.59 -6.52
N ARG A 54 1.96 -11.35 -6.74
CA ARG A 54 1.23 -11.66 -7.98
C ARG A 54 0.40 -10.48 -8.43
N TYR A 55 0.72 -9.90 -9.59
CA TYR A 55 0.11 -8.66 -10.08
C TYR A 55 -1.43 -8.72 -10.19
N ARG A 56 -2.02 -9.84 -10.64
CA ARG A 56 -3.48 -10.01 -10.73
C ARG A 56 -4.17 -9.95 -9.37
N GLN A 57 -3.57 -10.58 -8.36
CA GLN A 57 -4.09 -10.55 -6.98
C GLN A 57 -3.93 -9.15 -6.38
N ALA A 58 -2.80 -8.50 -6.65
CA ALA A 58 -2.54 -7.13 -6.22
C ALA A 58 -3.58 -6.16 -6.79
N GLN A 59 -3.90 -6.28 -8.08
CA GLN A 59 -4.94 -5.48 -8.73
C GLN A 59 -6.30 -5.71 -8.07
N GLY A 60 -6.73 -6.97 -7.92
CA GLY A 60 -8.01 -7.28 -7.28
C GLY A 60 -8.12 -6.74 -5.84
N ARG A 61 -7.04 -6.82 -5.05
CA ARG A 61 -6.98 -6.23 -3.69
C ARG A 61 -7.05 -4.70 -3.72
N ALA A 62 -6.43 -4.06 -4.71
CA ALA A 62 -6.48 -2.60 -4.86
C ALA A 62 -7.89 -2.13 -5.27
N ASP A 63 -8.52 -2.83 -6.20
CA ASP A 63 -9.88 -2.53 -6.65
C ASP A 63 -10.90 -2.77 -5.55
N ARG A 64 -10.77 -3.86 -4.78
CA ARG A 64 -11.62 -4.12 -3.61
C ARG A 64 -11.55 -2.97 -2.62
N ARG A 65 -10.35 -2.53 -2.23
CA ARG A 65 -10.16 -1.38 -1.34
C ARG A 65 -10.78 -0.09 -1.89
N ARG A 66 -10.65 0.16 -3.20
CA ARG A 66 -11.28 1.32 -3.85
C ARG A 66 -12.81 1.26 -3.73
N THR A 67 -13.40 0.09 -3.94
CA THR A 67 -14.86 -0.09 -3.79
C THR A 67 -15.32 0.02 -2.34
N GLU A 68 -14.54 -0.50 -1.38
CA GLU A 68 -14.82 -0.41 0.05
C GLU A 68 -14.76 1.04 0.53
N SER A 69 -13.73 1.81 0.16
CA SER A 69 -13.63 3.24 0.51
C SER A 69 -14.75 4.07 -0.12
N ALA A 70 -15.15 3.74 -1.35
CA ALA A 70 -16.28 4.38 -2.03
C ALA A 70 -17.63 3.99 -1.40
N ARG A 71 -17.71 2.86 -0.70
CA ARG A 71 -18.92 2.46 0.05
C ARG A 71 -18.95 3.09 1.44
N ALA A 72 -17.81 3.14 2.13
CA ALA A 72 -17.67 3.83 3.42
C ALA A 72 -18.09 5.31 3.29
N SER A 73 -17.46 6.04 2.36
CA SER A 73 -17.83 7.45 2.08
C SER A 73 -19.30 7.67 1.70
N ARG A 74 -19.98 6.67 1.11
CA ARG A 74 -21.42 6.73 0.82
C ARG A 74 -22.30 6.43 2.02
N ASN A 75 -21.84 5.59 2.93
CA ASN A 75 -22.56 5.22 4.14
C ASN A 75 -22.37 6.25 5.25
N ASP A 76 -21.19 6.87 5.32
CA ASP A 76 -20.92 8.00 6.23
C ASP A 76 -21.90 9.14 5.95
N ALA A 77 -22.08 9.53 4.68
CA ALA A 77 -23.03 10.57 4.25
C ALA A 77 -24.53 10.25 4.48
N LYS A 78 -24.88 9.03 4.89
CA LYS A 78 -26.26 8.62 5.21
C LYS A 78 -26.52 8.45 6.70
N ASN A 79 -25.46 8.40 7.51
CA ASN A 79 -25.51 8.15 8.94
C ASN A 79 -25.12 9.38 9.76
N ASP A 80 -25.16 10.59 9.16
CA ASP A 80 -24.90 11.89 9.81
C ASP A 80 -25.98 12.32 10.83
N GLY A 81 -26.62 11.34 11.47
CA GLY A 81 -27.44 11.49 12.67
C GLY A 81 -26.66 11.09 13.91
N GLY A 82 -25.77 11.96 14.38
CA GLY A 82 -25.35 12.04 15.80
C GLY A 82 -24.19 11.13 16.25
N ASP A 83 -23.01 11.73 16.46
CA ASP A 83 -22.36 11.92 17.77
C ASP A 83 -20.83 11.98 17.61
N CYS A 84 -20.24 13.14 17.86
CA CYS A 84 -18.83 13.45 17.58
C CYS A 84 -17.90 13.28 18.80
N ILE A 85 -18.32 12.54 19.83
CA ILE A 85 -17.54 12.40 21.05
C ILE A 85 -17.40 10.93 21.43
N LYS A 86 -16.34 10.27 20.92
CA LYS A 86 -15.54 9.21 21.57
C LYS A 86 -14.75 8.39 20.53
N ALA A 87 -13.44 8.54 20.53
CA ALA A 87 -12.49 7.43 20.71
C ALA A 87 -11.07 7.96 20.47
N ALA A 88 -10.33 8.06 21.56
CA ALA A 88 -8.98 8.58 21.66
C ALA A 88 -7.99 7.91 20.70
N CYS A 89 -7.09 8.73 20.14
CA CYS A 89 -5.78 8.29 19.66
C CYS A 89 -5.07 7.48 20.77
N ARG A 90 -4.80 6.20 20.50
CA ARG A 90 -3.73 5.45 21.17
C ARG A 90 -2.72 5.03 20.11
N VAL A 91 -1.72 5.90 19.88
CA VAL A 91 -0.52 5.56 19.12
C VAL A 91 0.34 4.71 20.05
N GLU A 92 0.36 3.40 19.87
CA GLU A 92 1.31 2.54 20.56
C GLU A 92 2.72 2.79 19.97
N PRO A 93 3.73 3.13 20.78
CA PRO A 93 5.07 3.41 20.32
C PRO A 93 5.71 2.14 19.77
N ARG A 94 6.34 2.25 18.59
CA ARG A 94 7.19 1.19 18.03
C ARG A 94 8.36 0.98 18.98
N ALA A 95 8.35 -0.14 19.69
CA ALA A 95 9.48 -0.58 20.50
C ALA A 95 10.74 -0.69 19.64
N ASP A 96 11.79 -0.02 20.09
CA ASP A 96 13.13 -0.05 19.50
C ASP A 96 13.73 -1.45 19.66
N PHE A 97 13.91 -2.13 18.53
CA PHE A 97 14.77 -3.29 18.43
C PHE A 97 16.23 -2.81 18.34
N ARG A 98 16.97 -2.84 19.44
CA ARG A 98 18.43 -2.97 19.41
C ARG A 98 18.91 -4.04 20.37
N LEU A 99 19.66 -4.95 19.76
CA LEU A 99 20.27 -6.15 20.28
C LEU A 99 21.25 -5.87 21.41
N ALA A 100 21.39 -6.90 22.25
CA ALA A 100 22.53 -7.14 23.12
C ALA A 100 23.87 -7.00 22.38
N THR A 101 24.83 -6.37 23.06
CA THR A 101 26.25 -6.75 23.03
C THR A 101 26.83 -6.49 24.42
N GLU A 102 27.26 -7.59 25.04
CA GLU A 102 28.24 -7.79 26.13
C GLU A 102 27.96 -7.18 27.52
#